data_AF-A0A0B2SAK3-F1
#
_entry.id   AF-A0A0B2SAK3-F1
#
_cell.length_a   1.000
_cell.length_b   1.000
_cell.length_c   1.000
_cell.angle_alpha   90.00
_cell.angle_beta   90.00
_cell.angle_gamma   90.00
#
_symmetry.space_group_name_H-M   'P 1'
#
loop_
_entity.id
_entity.type
_entity.pdbx_description
1 polymer ?
#
loop_
_entity_poly.entity_id
_entity_poly.type
_entity_poly.pdbx_seq_one_letter_code
_entity_poly.pdbx_strand_id
1 'polypeptide(L)'
;MLSYFDISAEASFICSHLLQSINQVQCNYQFIERALGIMDDDDSLEKFKLISFELNSFIFSKNPLSNLNINHDLFKLISDENSSVLLHRLKSMRKKLGRKVKLMTYLKKTSEICVAMYDLVAITATAAHTLSTLIMGPTILNFPCKSLNKRELPHLRFSRRMFLSNVCDQLDIAAKGTYILNKDFDTMTRVVARLYDEIEHKRAMVQFFLDKKDDKFSLQMVKELKKSGDGFRKQVEELKEHVYLCLVTINRARCLVTEEMTKMCTEGIGV
;
A
#
# COMPACT_ATOMS: atom_id res chain seq x y z
N MET A 1 4.91 -12.82 6.52
CA MET A 1 5.90 -11.75 6.31
C MET A 1 6.39 -11.72 4.87
N LEU A 2 6.86 -12.83 4.28
CA LEU A 2 7.19 -12.92 2.85
C LEU A 2 6.14 -12.30 1.92
N SER A 3 4.87 -12.73 2.03
CA SER A 3 3.77 -12.17 1.24
C SER A 3 3.56 -10.65 1.39
N TYR A 4 3.96 -10.06 2.53
CA TYR A 4 3.88 -8.62 2.73
C TYR A 4 4.99 -7.90 1.97
N PHE A 5 6.22 -8.41 2.03
CA PHE A 5 7.35 -7.86 1.27
C PHE A 5 7.11 -7.97 -0.24
N ASP A 6 6.62 -9.11 -0.72
CA ASP A 6 6.30 -9.31 -2.15
C ASP A 6 5.26 -8.29 -2.64
N ILE A 7 4.14 -8.15 -1.94
CA ILE A 7 3.07 -7.22 -2.33
C ILE A 7 3.54 -5.76 -2.19
N SER A 8 4.33 -5.45 -1.15
CA SER A 8 4.91 -4.12 -1.04
C SER A 8 5.85 -3.82 -2.22
N ALA A 9 6.66 -4.80 -2.67
CA ALA A 9 7.64 -4.68 -3.76
C ALA A 9 6.96 -4.38 -5.08
N GLU A 10 5.91 -5.15 -5.37
CA GLU A 10 5.02 -4.92 -6.50
C GLU A 10 4.38 -3.51 -6.44
N ALA A 11 3.93 -3.06 -5.27
CA ALA A 11 3.39 -1.71 -5.12
C ALA A 11 4.44 -0.62 -5.36
N SER A 12 5.67 -0.77 -4.85
CA SER A 12 6.78 0.17 -5.14
C SER A 12 7.12 0.21 -6.63
N PHE A 13 7.10 -0.94 -7.30
CA PHE A 13 7.33 -1.04 -8.74
C PHE A 13 6.28 -0.27 -9.53
N ILE A 14 5.00 -0.41 -9.18
CA ILE A 14 3.91 0.35 -9.81
C ILE A 14 4.04 1.84 -9.56
N CYS A 15 4.35 2.26 -8.32
CA CYS A 15 4.60 3.67 -8.03
C CYS A 15 5.76 4.24 -8.87
N SER A 16 6.81 3.44 -9.12
CA SER A 16 7.96 3.86 -9.94
C SER A 16 7.56 4.05 -11.41
N HIS A 17 6.78 3.12 -11.96
CA HIS A 17 6.23 3.28 -13.32
C HIS A 17 5.27 4.45 -13.43
N LEU A 18 4.43 4.66 -12.42
CA LEU A 18 3.50 5.78 -12.40
C LEU A 18 4.25 7.11 -12.38
N LEU A 19 5.34 7.22 -11.63
CA LEU A 19 6.20 8.40 -11.63
C LEU A 19 6.83 8.67 -13.01
N GLN A 20 7.25 7.62 -13.73
CA GLN A 20 7.74 7.75 -15.10
C GLN A 20 6.64 8.25 -16.04
N SER A 21 5.43 7.69 -15.95
CA SER A 21 4.29 8.15 -16.74
C SER A 21 3.90 9.59 -16.42
N ILE A 22 3.93 10.01 -15.16
CA ILE A 22 3.68 11.40 -14.74
C ILE A 22 4.70 12.33 -15.39
N ASN A 23 5.99 12.01 -15.31
CA ASN A 23 7.03 12.81 -15.93
C ASN A 23 6.83 12.92 -17.44
N GLN A 24 6.45 11.82 -18.10
CA GLN A 24 6.15 11.82 -19.53
C GLN A 24 4.90 12.66 -19.85
N VAL A 25 3.86 12.62 -19.01
CA VAL A 25 2.67 13.47 -19.15
C VAL A 25 3.07 14.94 -19.08
N GLN A 26 3.91 15.32 -18.12
CA GLN A 26 4.42 16.69 -17.99
C GLN A 26 5.21 17.12 -19.23
N CYS A 27 6.13 16.29 -19.71
CA CYS A 27 6.89 16.55 -20.94
C CYS A 27 5.98 16.69 -22.17
N ASN A 28 4.99 15.80 -22.32
CA ASN A 28 4.05 15.85 -23.44
C ASN A 28 3.17 17.10 -23.37
N TYR A 29 2.79 17.56 -22.18
CA TYR A 29 1.95 18.74 -22.03
C TYR A 29 2.68 20.04 -22.41
N GLN A 30 4.02 20.07 -22.34
CA GLN A 30 4.80 21.23 -22.79
C GLN A 30 4.59 21.55 -24.28
N PHE A 31 4.27 20.56 -25.12
CA PHE A 31 3.91 20.80 -26.53
C PHE A 31 2.66 21.70 -26.62
N ILE A 32 1.64 21.44 -25.80
CA ILE A 32 0.44 22.27 -25.74
C ILE A 32 0.79 23.67 -25.20
N GLU A 33 1.58 23.76 -24.13
CA GLU A 33 1.94 25.05 -23.54
C GLU A 33 2.74 25.94 -24.53
N ARG A 34 3.67 25.35 -25.30
CA ARG A 34 4.37 26.07 -26.37
C ARG A 34 3.42 26.53 -27.47
N ALA A 35 2.50 25.67 -27.91
CA ALA A 35 1.49 26.05 -28.90
C ALA A 35 0.62 27.22 -28.40
N LEU A 36 0.17 27.18 -27.14
CA LEU A 36 -0.61 28.25 -26.53
C LEU A 36 0.18 29.57 -26.40
N GLY A 37 1.48 29.50 -26.10
CA GLY A 37 2.35 30.67 -26.04
C GLY A 37 2.56 31.35 -27.40
N ILE A 38 2.60 30.58 -28.49
CA ILE A 38 2.72 31.12 -29.86
C ILE A 38 1.41 31.83 -30.29
N MET A 39 0.26 31.33 -29.83
CA MET A 39 -1.07 31.89 -30.16
C MET A 39 -1.39 33.22 -29.46
N ASP A 40 -0.60 33.63 -28.48
CA ASP A 40 -0.81 34.90 -27.75
C ASP A 40 -0.14 36.12 -28.42
N ASP A 41 0.44 35.93 -29.60
CA ASP A 41 1.31 36.90 -30.26
C ASP A 41 0.82 37.11 -31.71
N ASP A 42 1.03 38.29 -32.31
CA ASP A 42 0.39 38.79 -33.57
C ASP A 42 0.31 37.80 -34.78
N ASP A 43 -0.80 37.82 -35.52
CA ASP A 43 -1.21 36.79 -36.50
C ASP A 43 -0.31 36.72 -37.76
N SER A 44 0.38 35.58 -37.97
CA SER A 44 1.13 35.30 -39.21
C SER A 44 1.00 33.83 -39.66
N LEU A 45 1.08 33.59 -40.97
CA LEU A 45 0.99 32.25 -41.56
C LEU A 45 2.09 31.30 -41.06
N GLU A 46 3.27 31.82 -40.72
CA GLU A 46 4.36 31.02 -40.16
C GLU A 46 4.06 30.54 -38.73
N LYS A 47 3.30 31.30 -37.92
CA LYS A 47 2.86 30.83 -36.60
C LYS A 47 1.94 29.63 -36.69
N PHE A 48 1.03 29.61 -37.66
CA PHE A 48 0.13 28.48 -37.84
C PHE A 48 0.88 27.16 -38.08
N LYS A 49 1.99 27.21 -38.84
CA LYS A 49 2.85 26.04 -39.05
C LYS A 49 3.51 25.57 -37.75
N LEU A 50 4.02 26.50 -36.93
CA LEU A 50 4.65 26.20 -35.65
C LEU A 50 3.65 25.62 -34.63
N ILE A 51 2.46 26.22 -34.52
CA ILE A 51 1.36 25.71 -33.69
C ILE A 51 0.98 24.30 -34.13
N SER A 52 0.77 24.09 -35.43
CA SER A 52 0.45 22.77 -35.99
C SER A 52 1.56 21.76 -35.70
N PHE A 53 2.82 22.16 -35.75
CA PHE A 53 3.96 21.29 -35.44
C PHE A 53 3.97 20.84 -33.97
N GLU A 54 3.82 21.77 -33.03
CA GLU A 54 3.77 21.47 -31.59
C GLU A 54 2.56 20.57 -31.27
N LEU A 55 1.39 20.88 -31.81
CA LEU A 55 0.18 20.08 -31.61
C LEU A 55 0.27 18.68 -32.22
N ASN A 56 0.86 18.54 -33.40
CA ASN A 56 1.16 17.21 -33.96
C ASN A 56 2.11 16.43 -33.04
N SER A 57 3.14 17.09 -32.51
CA SER A 57 4.09 16.46 -31.57
C SER A 57 3.37 15.93 -30.32
N PHE A 58 2.40 16.69 -29.78
CA PHE A 58 1.53 16.21 -28.71
C PHE A 58 0.72 14.96 -29.12
N ILE A 59 0.10 14.94 -30.31
CA ILE A 59 -0.65 13.78 -30.80
C ILE A 59 0.27 12.55 -30.94
N PHE A 60 1.45 12.70 -31.52
CA PHE A 60 2.42 11.61 -31.71
C PHE A 60 2.96 11.03 -30.41
N SER A 61 3.04 11.84 -29.35
CA SER A 61 3.62 11.43 -28.05
C SER A 61 2.84 10.32 -27.32
N LYS A 62 1.64 9.94 -27.81
CA LYS A 62 0.66 9.04 -27.20
C LYS A 62 0.33 9.45 -25.75
N ASN A 63 -0.69 8.82 -25.17
CA ASN A 63 -0.98 9.04 -23.75
C ASN A 63 -0.09 8.10 -22.91
N PRO A 64 0.80 8.64 -22.06
CA PRO A 64 1.73 7.84 -21.26
C PRO A 64 1.03 6.96 -20.21
N LEU A 65 -0.20 7.32 -19.84
CA LEU A 65 -1.04 6.51 -18.97
C LEU A 65 -1.66 5.32 -19.73
N SER A 66 -1.67 5.34 -21.06
CA SER A 66 -2.07 4.17 -21.88
C SER A 66 -1.02 3.07 -21.89
N ASN A 67 0.28 3.37 -21.71
CA ASN A 67 1.31 2.32 -21.62
C ASN A 67 1.21 1.52 -20.31
N LEU A 68 0.54 2.08 -19.30
CA LEU A 68 0.14 1.33 -18.11
C LEU A 68 -0.91 0.24 -18.43
N ASN A 69 -1.49 0.26 -19.64
CA ASN A 69 -2.38 -0.76 -20.19
C ASN A 69 -1.64 -1.98 -20.78
N ILE A 70 -0.39 -1.80 -21.24
CA ILE A 70 0.36 -2.85 -21.95
C ILE A 70 1.05 -3.80 -20.96
N ASN A 71 1.51 -3.29 -19.82
CA ASN A 71 1.84 -4.14 -18.67
C ASN A 71 0.55 -4.48 -17.96
N HIS A 72 -0.10 -5.57 -18.40
CA HIS A 72 -1.26 -6.36 -17.92
C HIS A 72 -1.97 -6.09 -16.56
N ASP A 73 -1.48 -5.21 -15.69
CA ASP A 73 -1.90 -5.00 -14.31
C ASP A 73 -2.60 -3.66 -14.02
N LEU A 74 -2.35 -2.57 -14.78
CA LEU A 74 -2.96 -1.27 -14.45
C LEU A 74 -4.24 -0.94 -15.24
N PHE A 75 -4.48 -1.45 -16.44
CA PHE A 75 -5.81 -1.23 -17.07
C PHE A 75 -6.86 -2.22 -16.59
N LYS A 76 -6.42 -3.37 -16.07
CA LYS A 76 -7.21 -4.24 -15.19
C LYS A 76 -7.58 -3.57 -13.85
N LEU A 77 -7.05 -2.37 -13.58
CA LEU A 77 -7.42 -1.50 -12.47
C LEU A 77 -8.62 -0.61 -12.78
N ILE A 78 -8.90 -0.32 -14.05
CA ILE A 78 -9.85 0.73 -14.47
C ILE A 78 -11.02 0.17 -15.29
N SER A 79 -10.86 -0.96 -15.98
CA SER A 79 -11.96 -1.58 -16.73
C SER A 79 -12.39 -2.92 -16.14
N ASP A 80 -13.66 -2.94 -15.74
CA ASP A 80 -14.55 -4.07 -15.46
C ASP A 80 -14.86 -4.37 -13.97
N GLU A 81 -16.08 -4.88 -13.78
CA GLU A 81 -16.95 -4.93 -12.60
C GLU A 81 -16.43 -5.75 -11.39
N ASN A 82 -15.14 -6.08 -11.37
CA ASN A 82 -14.48 -6.80 -10.30
C ASN A 82 -13.09 -6.21 -10.01
N SER A 83 -13.01 -5.41 -8.95
CA SER A 83 -11.81 -4.73 -8.44
C SER A 83 -10.47 -5.42 -8.77
N SER A 84 -9.57 -4.67 -9.40
CA SER A 84 -8.20 -5.00 -9.84
C SER A 84 -7.46 -6.10 -9.09
N VAL A 85 -6.56 -6.82 -9.76
CA VAL A 85 -5.72 -7.86 -9.15
C VAL A 85 -4.89 -7.35 -7.97
N LEU A 86 -4.23 -6.18 -8.07
CA LEU A 86 -3.44 -5.63 -6.96
C LEU A 86 -4.32 -5.10 -5.82
N LEU A 87 -5.34 -4.26 -6.08
CA LEU A 87 -6.27 -3.82 -5.01
C LEU A 87 -6.95 -5.02 -4.37
N HIS A 88 -7.30 -6.05 -5.14
CA HIS A 88 -7.87 -7.28 -4.61
C HIS A 88 -6.85 -8.03 -3.75
N ARG A 89 -5.59 -8.13 -4.18
CA ARG A 89 -4.50 -8.72 -3.38
C ARG A 89 -4.18 -7.91 -2.14
N LEU A 90 -4.20 -6.58 -2.19
CA LEU A 90 -4.05 -5.68 -1.05
C LEU A 90 -5.25 -5.81 -0.09
N LYS A 91 -6.49 -5.83 -0.59
CA LYS A 91 -7.71 -6.08 0.19
C LYS A 91 -7.69 -7.47 0.83
N SER A 92 -7.27 -8.48 0.09
CA SER A 92 -7.14 -9.86 0.57
C SER A 92 -6.04 -9.98 1.62
N MET A 93 -4.87 -9.37 1.39
CA MET A 93 -3.76 -9.32 2.35
C MET A 93 -4.17 -8.57 3.62
N ARG A 94 -4.86 -7.43 3.50
CA ARG A 94 -5.43 -6.70 4.63
C ARG A 94 -6.37 -7.59 5.44
N LYS A 95 -7.29 -8.31 4.79
CA LYS A 95 -8.19 -9.27 5.46
C LYS A 95 -7.40 -10.39 6.16
N LYS A 96 -6.39 -10.96 5.49
CA LYS A 96 -5.53 -12.04 6.02
C LYS A 96 -4.71 -11.58 7.22
N LEU A 97 -4.07 -10.42 7.14
CA LEU A 97 -3.29 -9.84 8.24
C LEU A 97 -4.20 -9.45 9.40
N GLY A 98 -5.35 -8.82 9.13
CA GLY A 98 -6.32 -8.49 10.18
C GLY A 98 -6.84 -9.73 10.93
N ARG A 99 -7.08 -10.85 10.22
CA ARG A 99 -7.42 -12.13 10.86
C ARG A 99 -6.28 -12.67 11.72
N LYS A 100 -5.04 -12.59 11.24
CA LYS A 100 -3.86 -13.02 12.00
C LYS A 100 -3.62 -12.18 13.25
N VAL A 101 -3.75 -10.85 13.16
CA VAL A 101 -3.66 -9.94 14.32
C VAL A 101 -4.72 -10.33 15.36
N LYS A 102 -5.99 -10.46 14.96
CA LYS A 102 -7.07 -10.87 15.88
C LYS A 102 -6.79 -12.20 16.58
N LEU A 103 -6.33 -13.20 15.83
CA LEU A 103 -5.97 -14.51 16.39
C LEU A 103 -4.82 -14.40 17.40
N MET A 104 -3.78 -13.64 17.07
CA MET A 104 -2.61 -13.51 17.94
C MET A 104 -2.93 -12.69 19.20
N THR A 105 -3.75 -11.65 19.08
CA THR A 105 -4.29 -10.91 20.24
C THR A 105 -5.10 -11.83 21.15
N TYR A 106 -5.92 -12.72 20.58
CA TYR A 106 -6.67 -13.70 21.37
C TYR A 106 -5.75 -14.67 22.10
N LEU A 107 -4.74 -15.22 21.41
CA LEU A 107 -3.74 -16.11 22.03
C LEU A 107 -2.92 -15.42 23.12
N LYS A 108 -2.58 -14.13 22.95
CA LYS A 108 -1.93 -13.33 23.98
C LYS A 108 -2.80 -13.21 25.22
N LYS A 109 -4.08 -12.83 25.06
CA LYS A 109 -5.05 -12.72 26.16
C LYS A 109 -5.26 -14.04 26.90
N THR A 110 -5.38 -15.16 26.19
CA THR A 110 -5.56 -16.47 26.85
C THR A 110 -4.30 -16.92 27.59
N SER A 111 -3.11 -16.61 27.07
CA SER A 111 -1.86 -16.85 27.78
C SER A 111 -1.73 -16.02 29.06
N GLU A 112 -2.23 -14.78 29.07
CA GLU A 112 -2.29 -13.93 30.26
C GLU A 112 -3.24 -14.50 31.32
N ILE A 113 -4.42 -14.95 30.89
CA ILE A 113 -5.43 -15.58 31.76
C ILE A 113 -4.92 -16.92 32.33
N CYS A 114 -4.31 -17.77 31.51
CA CYS A 114 -3.76 -19.06 31.96
C CYS A 114 -2.61 -18.88 32.97
N VAL A 115 -1.77 -17.85 32.82
CA VAL A 115 -0.72 -17.53 33.80
C VAL A 115 -1.34 -17.06 35.12
N ALA A 116 -2.31 -16.14 35.08
CA ALA A 116 -2.97 -15.62 36.27
C ALA A 116 -3.69 -16.70 37.10
N MET A 117 -4.32 -17.68 36.43
CA MET A 117 -4.99 -18.80 37.10
C MET A 117 -4.00 -19.79 37.74
N TYR A 118 -2.80 -19.94 37.18
CA TYR A 118 -1.79 -20.85 37.74
C TYR A 118 -1.10 -20.26 38.98
N ASP A 119 -0.84 -18.95 39.00
CA ASP A 119 -0.25 -18.26 40.14
C ASP A 119 -1.17 -18.35 41.38
N LEU A 120 -2.49 -18.27 41.18
CA LEU A 120 -3.48 -18.40 42.26
C LEU A 120 -3.53 -19.83 42.85
N VAL A 121 -3.34 -20.86 42.02
CA VAL A 121 -3.30 -22.26 42.47
C VAL A 121 -1.98 -22.60 43.17
N ALA A 122 -0.86 -22.01 42.76
CA ALA A 122 0.43 -22.20 43.43
C ALA A 122 0.43 -21.61 44.86
N ILE A 123 -0.16 -20.43 45.05
CA ILE A 123 -0.27 -19.76 46.35
C ILE A 123 -1.14 -20.58 47.32
N THR A 124 -2.25 -21.15 46.84
CA THR A 124 -3.15 -21.96 47.68
C THR A 124 -2.57 -23.34 48.02
N ALA A 125 -1.81 -23.96 47.11
CA ALA A 125 -1.13 -25.23 47.37
C ALA A 125 -0.01 -25.10 48.43
N THR A 126 0.73 -23.98 48.46
CA THR A 126 1.75 -23.75 49.50
C THR A 126 1.16 -23.52 50.90
N ALA A 127 -0.05 -22.95 51.00
CA ALA A 127 -0.74 -22.79 52.28
C ALA A 127 -1.35 -24.11 52.81
N ALA A 128 -1.75 -25.02 51.92
CA ALA A 128 -2.29 -26.33 52.31
C ALA A 128 -1.20 -27.29 52.82
N HIS A 129 0.04 -27.17 52.35
CA HIS A 129 1.14 -28.02 52.81
C HIS A 129 1.69 -27.65 54.20
N THR A 130 1.41 -26.44 54.72
CA THR A 130 1.74 -26.09 56.11
C THR A 130 0.73 -26.61 57.13
N LEU A 131 -0.43 -27.13 56.69
CA LEU A 131 -1.47 -27.64 57.59
C LEU A 131 -1.59 -29.17 57.62
N SER A 132 -0.93 -29.90 56.72
CA SER A 132 -1.12 -31.35 56.56
C SER A 132 0.03 -32.23 57.10
N THR A 133 0.91 -31.71 57.97
CA THR A 133 1.91 -32.54 58.69
C THR A 133 1.35 -33.21 59.94
N LEU A 134 0.03 -33.31 60.08
CA LEU A 134 -0.60 -34.00 61.21
C LEU A 134 -1.78 -34.81 60.70
N ILE A 135 -1.53 -35.99 60.14
CA ILE A 135 -2.34 -37.22 60.31
C ILE A 135 -1.59 -38.33 59.59
N MET A 136 -1.10 -39.26 60.40
CA MET A 136 -0.34 -40.46 60.06
C MET A 136 -1.31 -41.56 59.61
N GLY A 137 -0.98 -42.28 58.52
CA GLY A 137 -1.67 -43.51 58.13
C GLY A 137 -1.24 -44.03 56.75
N PRO A 138 -0.69 -45.27 56.63
CA PRO A 138 -0.14 -45.76 55.37
C PRO A 138 -1.18 -46.54 54.57
N THR A 139 -1.61 -46.01 53.43
CA THR A 139 -2.35 -46.81 52.45
C THR A 139 -1.69 -46.68 51.08
N ILE A 140 -1.04 -47.76 50.69
CA ILE A 140 -0.34 -47.94 49.42
C ILE A 140 -1.41 -47.97 48.32
N LEU A 141 -1.47 -46.91 47.52
CA LEU A 141 -2.16 -46.90 46.22
C LEU A 141 -1.10 -46.64 45.15
N ASN A 142 -0.61 -47.74 44.56
CA ASN A 142 0.24 -47.71 43.37
C ASN A 142 -0.58 -47.23 42.17
N PHE A 143 -0.61 -45.91 41.97
CA PHE A 143 -1.01 -45.30 40.72
C PHE A 143 0.25 -45.12 39.87
N PRO A 144 0.38 -45.71 38.67
CA PRO A 144 1.49 -45.39 37.77
C PRO A 144 1.16 -44.07 37.07
N CYS A 145 1.09 -42.98 37.85
CA CYS A 145 1.23 -41.66 37.28
C CYS A 145 2.73 -41.54 36.98
N LYS A 146 3.12 -41.94 35.75
CA LYS A 146 4.39 -41.48 35.19
C LYS A 146 4.33 -39.96 35.29
N SER A 147 5.02 -39.43 36.30
CA SER A 147 5.24 -38.01 36.46
C SER A 147 5.85 -37.53 35.15
N LEU A 148 5.02 -36.95 34.30
CA LEU A 148 5.50 -35.99 33.33
C LEU A 148 5.95 -34.83 34.18
N ASN A 149 7.22 -34.90 34.63
CA ASN A 149 7.99 -33.77 35.12
C ASN A 149 8.10 -32.76 33.97
N LYS A 150 7.00 -32.11 33.63
CA LYS A 150 6.98 -30.86 32.90
C LYS A 150 7.06 -29.76 33.94
N ARG A 151 8.24 -29.66 34.57
CA ARG A 151 8.77 -28.35 34.95
C ARG A 151 8.96 -27.60 33.62
N GLU A 152 7.86 -27.13 33.02
CA GLU A 152 7.95 -26.15 31.95
C GLU A 152 8.55 -24.91 32.61
N LEU A 153 9.85 -24.74 32.36
CA LEU A 153 10.64 -23.66 32.93
C LEU A 153 9.91 -22.34 32.73
N PRO A 154 9.86 -21.46 33.74
CA PRO A 154 9.34 -20.09 33.55
C PRO A 154 10.00 -19.39 32.37
N HIS A 155 11.25 -19.75 32.04
CA HIS A 155 11.98 -19.31 30.85
C HIS A 155 11.30 -19.66 29.52
N LEU A 156 10.70 -20.86 29.38
CA LEU A 156 9.96 -21.27 28.18
C LEU A 156 8.63 -20.51 28.04
N ARG A 157 7.95 -20.22 29.16
CA ARG A 157 6.71 -19.41 29.16
C ARG A 157 6.99 -17.94 28.86
N PHE A 158 8.05 -17.39 29.45
CA PHE A 158 8.51 -16.03 29.20
C PHE A 158 8.93 -15.85 27.74
N SER A 159 9.75 -16.77 27.22
CA SER A 159 10.14 -16.82 25.80
C SER A 159 8.93 -16.92 24.87
N ARG A 160 7.93 -17.77 25.19
CA ARG A 160 6.69 -17.87 24.39
C ARG A 160 5.86 -16.60 24.41
N ARG A 161 5.72 -15.94 25.57
CA ARG A 161 4.97 -14.67 25.70
C ARG A 161 5.66 -13.55 24.92
N MET A 162 6.98 -13.43 25.06
CA MET A 162 7.79 -12.42 24.37
C MET A 162 7.74 -12.64 22.85
N PHE A 163 7.92 -13.89 22.40
CA PHE A 163 7.75 -14.29 21.01
C PHE A 163 6.36 -13.93 20.44
N LEU A 164 5.27 -14.25 21.17
CA LEU A 164 3.91 -13.91 20.76
C LEU A 164 3.68 -12.39 20.67
N SER A 165 4.30 -11.60 21.57
CA SER A 165 4.22 -10.14 21.51
C SER A 165 4.92 -9.61 20.27
N ASN A 166 6.14 -10.04 20.01
CA ASN A 166 6.90 -9.53 18.87
C ASN A 166 6.25 -9.93 17.52
N VAL A 167 5.66 -11.13 17.42
CA VAL A 167 4.87 -11.54 16.24
C VAL A 167 3.59 -10.71 16.09
N CYS A 168 2.91 -10.38 17.20
CA CYS A 168 1.78 -9.45 17.18
C CYS A 168 2.18 -8.09 16.60
N ASP A 169 3.30 -7.54 17.07
CA ASP A 169 3.76 -6.20 16.69
C ASP A 169 4.14 -6.15 15.20
N GLN A 170 4.85 -7.16 14.69
CA GLN A 170 5.14 -7.31 13.26
C GLN A 170 3.87 -7.38 12.40
N LEU A 171 2.88 -8.17 12.84
CA LEU A 171 1.63 -8.34 12.12
C LEU A 171 0.78 -7.06 12.15
N ASP A 172 0.79 -6.32 13.25
CA ASP A 172 0.10 -5.04 13.39
C ASP A 172 0.71 -3.97 12.47
N ILE A 173 2.05 -3.83 12.48
CA ILE A 173 2.76 -2.91 11.58
C ILE A 173 2.46 -3.26 10.11
N ALA A 174 2.58 -4.54 9.73
CA ALA A 174 2.29 -4.98 8.37
C ALA A 174 0.82 -4.75 7.99
N ALA A 175 -0.12 -4.98 8.91
CA ALA A 175 -1.56 -4.75 8.69
C ALA A 175 -1.86 -3.26 8.47
N LYS A 176 -1.30 -2.38 9.31
CA LYS A 176 -1.41 -0.92 9.18
C LYS A 176 -0.79 -0.43 7.86
N GLY A 177 0.41 -0.89 7.53
CA GLY A 177 1.07 -0.56 6.26
C GLY A 177 0.25 -1.01 5.05
N THR A 178 -0.32 -2.22 5.09
CA THR A 178 -1.21 -2.71 4.02
C THR A 178 -2.50 -1.91 3.90
N TYR A 179 -3.07 -1.48 5.03
CA TYR A 179 -4.27 -0.64 5.03
C TYR A 179 -4.03 0.71 4.36
N ILE A 180 -2.92 1.38 4.73
CA ILE A 180 -2.56 2.68 4.13
C ILE A 180 -2.29 2.50 2.64
N LEU A 181 -1.48 1.50 2.27
CA LEU A 181 -1.17 1.18 0.88
C LEU A 181 -2.44 0.97 0.04
N ASN A 182 -3.41 0.22 0.55
CA ASN A 182 -4.67 0.04 -0.16
C ASN A 182 -5.43 1.36 -0.37
N LYS A 183 -5.45 2.24 0.62
CA LYS A 183 -6.12 3.54 0.53
C LYS A 183 -5.42 4.47 -0.47
N ASP A 184 -4.09 4.50 -0.45
CA ASP A 184 -3.30 5.32 -1.37
C ASP A 184 -3.53 4.88 -2.82
N PHE A 185 -3.54 3.57 -3.09
CA PHE A 185 -3.84 3.04 -4.42
C PHE A 185 -5.28 3.30 -4.87
N ASP A 186 -6.27 3.20 -3.97
CA ASP A 186 -7.66 3.57 -4.28
C ASP A 186 -7.75 5.06 -4.71
N THR A 187 -7.00 5.96 -4.05
CA THR A 187 -6.94 7.38 -4.43
C THR A 187 -6.22 7.57 -5.77
N MET A 188 -5.01 7.02 -5.93
CA MET A 188 -4.22 7.15 -7.17
C MET A 188 -5.00 6.65 -8.38
N THR A 189 -5.68 5.50 -8.27
CA THR A 189 -6.49 4.94 -9.36
C THR A 189 -7.51 5.96 -9.88
N ARG A 190 -8.20 6.65 -8.96
CA ARG A 190 -9.22 7.64 -9.31
C ARG A 190 -8.62 8.87 -9.99
N VAL A 191 -7.43 9.31 -9.56
CA VAL A 191 -6.75 10.46 -10.17
C VAL A 191 -6.18 10.07 -11.54
N VAL A 192 -5.60 8.88 -11.68
CA VAL A 192 -5.12 8.33 -12.96
C VAL A 192 -6.26 8.24 -13.98
N ALA A 193 -7.43 7.73 -13.58
CA ALA A 193 -8.59 7.65 -14.48
C ALA A 193 -9.01 9.04 -14.98
N ARG A 194 -9.12 10.03 -14.08
CA ARG A 194 -9.46 11.42 -14.46
C ARG A 194 -8.43 12.03 -15.41
N LEU A 195 -7.15 11.86 -15.11
CA LEU A 195 -6.06 12.36 -15.95
C LEU A 195 -6.04 11.66 -17.32
N TYR A 196 -6.30 10.36 -17.36
CA TYR A 196 -6.40 9.61 -18.60
C TYR A 196 -7.50 10.18 -19.49
N ASP A 197 -8.72 10.33 -18.95
CA ASP A 197 -9.86 10.86 -19.67
C ASP A 197 -9.61 12.30 -20.13
N GLU A 198 -8.97 13.13 -19.30
CA GLU A 198 -8.64 14.50 -19.65
C GLU A 198 -7.57 14.58 -20.77
N ILE A 199 -6.56 13.71 -20.75
CA ILE A 199 -5.56 13.62 -21.82
C ILE A 199 -6.22 13.18 -23.13
N GLU A 200 -7.04 12.12 -23.10
CA GLU A 200 -7.75 11.65 -24.30
C GLU A 200 -8.71 12.70 -24.86
N HIS A 201 -9.40 13.43 -23.98
CA HIS A 201 -10.26 14.55 -24.39
C HIS A 201 -9.45 15.65 -25.11
N LYS A 202 -8.32 16.08 -24.53
CA LYS A 202 -7.45 17.08 -25.16
C LYS A 202 -6.87 16.59 -26.48
N ARG A 203 -6.50 15.31 -26.57
CA ARG A 203 -6.02 14.69 -27.81
C ARG A 203 -7.10 14.70 -28.90
N ALA A 204 -8.32 14.33 -28.57
CA ALA A 204 -9.44 14.37 -29.52
C ALA A 204 -9.70 15.81 -30.02
N MET A 205 -9.64 16.79 -29.11
CA MET A 205 -9.83 18.19 -29.45
C MET A 205 -8.72 18.74 -30.36
N VAL A 206 -7.45 18.40 -30.05
CA VAL A 206 -6.30 18.78 -30.88
C VAL A 206 -6.34 18.09 -32.25
N GLN A 207 -6.67 16.80 -32.29
CA GLN A 207 -6.81 16.07 -33.56
C GLN A 207 -7.87 16.71 -34.45
N PHE A 208 -9.03 17.02 -33.88
CA PHE A 208 -10.11 17.66 -34.62
C PHE A 208 -9.73 19.05 -35.17
N PHE A 209 -8.92 19.82 -34.44
CA PHE A 209 -8.36 21.08 -34.95
C PHE A 209 -7.38 20.87 -36.11
N LEU A 210 -6.49 19.88 -36.01
CA LEU A 210 -5.54 19.58 -37.09
C LEU A 210 -6.27 19.11 -38.35
N ASP A 211 -7.40 18.41 -38.19
CA ASP A 211 -8.24 17.93 -39.28
C ASP A 211 -9.10 19.06 -39.90
N LYS A 212 -9.57 20.02 -39.09
CA LYS A 212 -10.43 21.13 -39.52
C LYS A 212 -9.73 22.48 -39.44
N LYS A 213 -9.44 23.07 -40.60
CA LYS A 213 -8.93 24.45 -40.74
C LYS A 213 -10.04 25.51 -40.58
N ASP A 214 -10.74 25.49 -39.45
CA ASP A 214 -11.80 26.45 -39.13
C ASP A 214 -11.36 27.39 -37.99
N ASP A 215 -11.20 28.67 -38.30
CA ASP A 215 -10.70 29.70 -37.38
C ASP A 215 -11.59 29.87 -36.14
N LYS A 216 -12.91 29.70 -36.27
CA LYS A 216 -13.84 29.84 -35.12
C LYS A 216 -13.66 28.71 -34.13
N PHE A 217 -13.46 27.49 -34.63
CA PHE A 217 -13.19 26.32 -33.80
C PHE A 217 -11.83 26.44 -33.10
N SER A 218 -10.83 26.94 -33.84
CA SER A 218 -9.48 27.19 -33.35
C SER A 218 -9.49 28.05 -32.08
N LEU A 219 -10.23 29.17 -32.10
CA LEU A 219 -10.34 30.07 -30.96
C LEU A 219 -11.06 29.46 -29.76
N GLN A 220 -12.08 28.62 -29.99
CA GLN A 220 -12.77 27.90 -28.91
C GLN A 220 -11.86 26.85 -28.25
N MET A 221 -11.12 26.09 -29.07
CA MET A 221 -10.18 25.07 -28.60
C MET A 221 -9.06 25.67 -27.75
N VAL A 222 -8.50 26.81 -28.16
CA VAL A 222 -7.50 27.55 -27.36
C VAL A 222 -8.06 27.95 -26.01
N LYS A 223 -9.28 28.50 -25.97
CA LYS A 223 -9.94 28.88 -24.71
C LYS A 223 -10.12 27.68 -23.78
N GLU A 224 -10.57 26.55 -24.30
CA GLU A 224 -10.76 25.32 -23.50
C GLU A 224 -9.42 24.73 -23.02
N LEU A 225 -8.38 24.71 -23.85
CA LEU A 225 -7.03 24.26 -23.45
C LEU A 225 -6.44 25.14 -22.34
N LYS A 226 -6.59 26.47 -22.44
CA LYS A 226 -6.15 27.40 -21.39
C LYS A 226 -6.94 27.21 -20.10
N LYS A 227 -8.27 27.17 -20.18
CA LYS A 227 -9.17 27.03 -19.03
C LYS A 227 -8.94 25.73 -18.26
N SER A 228 -8.70 24.63 -18.97
CA SER A 228 -8.44 23.32 -18.37
C SER A 228 -6.97 23.12 -17.93
N GLY A 229 -6.04 24.00 -18.33
CA GLY A 229 -4.61 23.82 -18.08
C GLY A 229 -4.22 23.83 -16.61
N ASP A 230 -4.73 24.77 -15.82
CA ASP A 230 -4.39 24.85 -14.39
C ASP A 230 -4.99 23.71 -13.58
N GLY A 231 -6.22 23.31 -13.91
CA GLY A 231 -6.87 22.15 -13.30
C GLY A 231 -6.09 20.87 -13.59
N PHE A 232 -5.66 20.68 -14.83
CA PHE A 232 -4.83 19.55 -15.25
C PHE A 232 -3.51 19.48 -14.48
N ARG A 233 -2.77 20.58 -14.44
CA ARG A 233 -1.48 20.67 -13.73
C ARG A 233 -1.64 20.31 -12.26
N LYS A 234 -2.70 20.81 -11.63
CA LYS A 234 -3.02 20.49 -10.23
C LYS A 234 -3.30 19.00 -10.04
N GLN A 235 -4.05 18.36 -10.93
CA GLN A 235 -4.30 16.91 -10.87
C GLN A 235 -3.00 16.10 -11.06
N VAL A 236 -2.11 16.52 -11.97
CA VAL A 236 -0.81 15.88 -12.19
C VAL A 236 0.07 15.98 -10.95
N GLU A 237 0.13 17.15 -10.30
CA GLU A 237 0.86 17.33 -9.04
C GLU A 237 0.22 16.56 -7.88
N GLU A 238 -1.11 16.57 -7.76
CA GLU A 238 -1.84 15.76 -6.77
C GLU A 238 -1.49 14.27 -6.92
N LEU A 239 -1.46 13.75 -8.15
CA LEU A 239 -1.06 12.37 -8.41
C LEU A 239 0.40 12.11 -7.98
N LYS A 240 1.31 13.02 -8.33
CA LYS A 240 2.74 12.93 -8.01
C LYS A 240 2.98 12.92 -6.50
N GLU A 241 2.32 13.80 -5.76
CA GLU A 241 2.35 13.85 -4.30
C GLU A 241 1.88 12.54 -3.68
N HIS A 242 0.76 12.00 -4.15
CA HIS A 242 0.26 10.70 -3.69
C HIS A 242 1.24 9.56 -3.95
N VAL A 243 1.88 9.54 -5.14
CA VAL A 243 2.90 8.52 -5.47
C VAL A 243 4.11 8.62 -4.53
N TYR A 244 4.63 9.81 -4.28
CA TYR A 244 5.75 10.01 -3.35
C TYR A 244 5.38 9.60 -1.92
N LEU A 245 4.22 10.04 -1.43
CA LEU A 245 3.76 9.70 -0.09
C LEU A 245 3.60 8.18 0.11
N CYS A 246 3.09 7.49 -0.90
CA CYS A 246 2.96 6.04 -0.90
C CYS A 246 4.33 5.35 -0.86
N LEU A 247 5.29 5.77 -1.69
CA LEU A 247 6.66 5.22 -1.67
C LEU A 247 7.32 5.39 -0.30
N VAL A 248 7.21 6.59 0.30
CA VAL A 248 7.72 6.86 1.66
C VAL A 248 7.06 5.94 2.68
N THR A 249 5.74 5.76 2.58
CA THR A 249 4.98 4.90 3.50
C THR A 249 5.35 3.43 3.36
N ILE A 250 5.50 2.93 2.13
CA ILE A 250 5.93 1.55 1.86
C ILE A 250 7.31 1.32 2.47
N ASN A 251 8.27 2.22 2.20
CA ASN A 251 9.64 2.07 2.69
C ASN A 251 9.70 2.13 4.21
N ARG A 252 8.99 3.07 4.84
CA ARG A 252 8.89 3.16 6.30
C ARG A 252 8.29 1.89 6.91
N ALA A 253 7.21 1.38 6.34
CA ALA A 253 6.56 0.18 6.85
C ALA A 253 7.46 -1.06 6.71
N ARG A 254 8.21 -1.20 5.61
CA ARG A 254 9.23 -2.25 5.46
C ARG A 254 10.35 -2.15 6.49
N CYS A 255 10.86 -0.94 6.74
CA CYS A 255 11.90 -0.71 7.76
C CYS A 255 11.42 -1.16 9.14
N LEU A 256 10.25 -0.68 9.58
CA LEU A 256 9.68 -1.05 10.88
C LEU A 256 9.43 -2.56 11.00
N VAL A 257 8.92 -3.20 9.95
CA VAL A 257 8.74 -4.66 9.93
C VAL A 257 10.08 -5.37 10.05
N THR A 258 11.11 -4.91 9.35
CA THR A 258 12.45 -5.52 9.35
C THR A 258 13.11 -5.35 10.71
N GLU A 259 13.02 -4.17 11.32
CA GLU A 259 13.50 -3.89 12.67
C GLU A 259 12.87 -4.84 13.70
N GLU A 260 11.55 -5.02 13.66
CA GLU A 260 10.86 -5.96 14.54
C GLU A 260 11.25 -7.43 14.25
N MET A 261 11.56 -7.78 13.00
CA MET A 261 12.10 -9.10 12.66
C MET A 261 13.50 -9.31 13.22
N THR A 262 14.35 -8.29 13.17
CA THR A 262 15.71 -8.35 13.72
C THR A 262 15.67 -8.45 15.25
N LYS A 263 14.82 -7.66 15.94
CA LYS A 263 14.63 -7.76 17.40
C LYS A 263 14.25 -9.18 17.84
N MET A 264 13.33 -9.81 17.10
CA MET A 264 12.96 -11.21 17.34
C MET A 264 14.13 -12.18 17.20
N CYS A 265 15.02 -11.97 16.23
CA CYS A 265 16.20 -12.82 16.05
C CYS A 265 17.23 -12.62 17.17
N THR A 266 17.44 -11.38 17.62
CA THR A 266 18.41 -11.08 18.68
C THR A 266 17.93 -11.53 20.07
N GLU A 267 16.64 -11.42 20.36
CA GLU A 267 16.06 -11.85 21.65
C GLU A 267 15.83 -13.37 21.74
N GLY A 268 15.77 -14.06 20.60
CA GLY A 268 15.67 -15.52 20.52
C GLY A 268 17.01 -16.25 20.71
N ILE A 269 18.13 -15.54 20.53
CA ILE A 269 19.49 -16.01 20.79
C ILE A 269 19.86 -15.45 22.16
N GLY A 270 19.49 -16.17 23.23
CA GLY A 270 19.86 -15.78 24.59
C GLY A 270 21.38 -15.64 24.72
N VAL A 271 21.86 -14.40 24.78
CA VAL A 271 23.11 -13.98 25.41
C VAL A 271 22.72 -13.20 26.66
#